data_AF-A0A4Q7Y378-F1
#
_entry.id   AF-A0A4Q7Y378-F1
#
_cell.length_a   1.000
_cell.length_b   1.000
_cell.length_c   1.000
_cell.angle_alpha   90.00
_cell.angle_beta   90.00
_cell.angle_gamma   90.00
#
_symmetry.space_group_name_H-M   'P 1'
#
loop_
_entity.id
_entity.type
_entity.pdbx_description
1 polymer ?
#
loop_
_entity_poly.entity_id
_entity_poly.type
_entity_poly.pdbx_seq_one_letter_code
_entity_poly.pdbx_strand_id
1 'polypeptide(L)'
;MALDVEWDGPRPVVVVAGELDLVGGELLAAVLDHVRSSRPAFIAVDLSGVTFVDTHGLTPALQADVVLVDHSRVVRRLLSLMGLPVPADEPDGRPRRRRAA
;
A
#
# COMPACT_ATOMS: atom_id res chain seq x y z
N MET A 1 9.58 -12.79 0.75
CA MET A 1 8.42 -11.88 0.55
C MET A 1 7.27 -12.68 -0.03
N ALA A 2 6.04 -12.36 0.37
CA ALA A 2 4.79 -12.90 -0.19
C ALA A 2 3.88 -11.74 -0.63
N LEU A 3 3.14 -11.98 -1.71
CA LEU A 3 2.16 -11.05 -2.26
C LEU A 3 0.92 -11.84 -2.67
N ASP A 4 -0.23 -11.40 -2.20
CA ASP A 4 -1.53 -11.89 -2.64
C ASP A 4 -2.40 -10.74 -3.12
N VAL A 5 -3.35 -11.06 -4.00
CA VAL A 5 -4.36 -10.12 -4.47
C VAL A 5 -5.74 -10.64 -4.08
N GLU A 6 -6.35 -9.95 -3.13
CA GLU A 6 -7.72 -10.19 -2.71
C GLU A 6 -8.67 -9.17 -3.36
N TRP A 7 -9.96 -9.48 -3.39
CA TRP A 7 -10.97 -8.63 -4.01
C TRP A 7 -12.14 -8.42 -3.05
N ASP A 8 -12.37 -7.16 -2.65
CA ASP A 8 -13.59 -6.72 -1.98
C ASP A 8 -14.52 -6.05 -3.00
N GLY A 9 -15.34 -6.87 -3.65
CA GLY A 9 -16.15 -6.44 -4.79
C GLY A 9 -15.26 -5.87 -5.92
N PRO A 10 -15.45 -4.62 -6.37
CA PRO A 10 -14.63 -4.01 -7.41
C PRO A 10 -13.28 -3.46 -6.90
N ARG A 11 -12.99 -3.58 -5.60
CA ARG A 11 -11.78 -3.01 -4.99
C ARG A 11 -10.72 -4.09 -4.79
N PRO A 12 -9.62 -4.05 -5.55
CA PRO A 12 -8.50 -4.95 -5.31
C PRO A 12 -7.73 -4.53 -4.05
N VAL A 13 -7.34 -5.52 -3.25
CA VAL A 13 -6.47 -5.39 -2.08
C VAL A 13 -5.22 -6.21 -2.33
N VAL A 14 -4.07 -5.55 -2.43
CA VAL A 14 -2.77 -6.20 -2.53
C VAL A 14 -2.20 -6.37 -1.13
N VAL A 15 -2.08 -7.60 -0.67
CA VAL A 15 -1.59 -7.93 0.67
C VAL A 15 -0.10 -8.27 0.58
N VAL A 16 0.73 -7.54 1.33
CA VAL A 16 2.19 -7.65 1.29
C VAL A 16 2.73 -8.17 2.62
N ALA A 17 3.55 -9.21 2.57
CA ALA A 17 4.19 -9.78 3.75
C ALA A 17 5.70 -10.07 3.58
N GLY A 18 6.45 -9.91 4.67
CA GLY A 18 7.90 -10.11 4.70
C GLY A 18 8.68 -8.84 4.37
N GLU A 19 9.78 -8.97 3.64
CA GLU A 19 10.70 -7.86 3.36
C GLU A 19 10.28 -7.09 2.11
N LEU A 20 10.22 -5.77 2.21
CA LEU A 20 9.92 -4.83 1.14
C LEU A 20 11.15 -3.95 0.87
N ASP A 21 12.15 -4.54 0.22
CA ASP A 21 13.39 -3.91 -0.21
C ASP A 21 13.33 -3.58 -1.71
N LEU A 22 14.48 -3.34 -2.37
CA LEU A 22 14.53 -3.11 -3.82
C LEU A 22 13.83 -4.21 -4.64
N VAL A 23 14.16 -5.48 -4.38
CA VAL A 23 13.60 -6.63 -5.14
C VAL A 23 12.10 -6.76 -4.85
N GLY A 24 11.71 -6.57 -3.59
CA GLY A 24 10.31 -6.57 -3.21
C GLY A 24 9.51 -5.42 -3.84
N GLY A 25 10.12 -4.24 -3.96
CA GLY A 25 9.53 -3.10 -4.65
C GLY A 25 9.24 -3.38 -6.12
N GLU A 26 10.18 -4.01 -6.83
CA GLU A 26 9.97 -4.39 -8.23
C GLU A 26 8.81 -5.38 -8.39
N LEU A 27 8.71 -6.36 -7.49
CA LEU A 27 7.62 -7.33 -7.51
C LEU A 27 6.26 -6.66 -7.20
N LEU A 28 6.21 -5.79 -6.19
CA LEU A 28 5.01 -5.02 -5.88
C LEU A 28 4.58 -4.15 -7.06
N ALA A 29 5.51 -3.47 -7.73
CA ALA A 29 5.22 -2.67 -8.91
C ALA A 29 4.58 -3.52 -10.03
N ALA A 30 5.13 -4.69 -10.31
CA ALA A 30 4.58 -5.60 -11.32
C ALA A 30 3.15 -6.08 -10.97
N VAL A 31 2.88 -6.37 -9.69
CA VAL A 31 1.53 -6.75 -9.24
C VAL A 31 0.55 -5.57 -9.35
N LEU A 32 0.97 -4.36 -8.95
CA LEU A 32 0.14 -3.17 -9.10
C LEU A 32 -0.20 -2.92 -10.58
N ASP A 33 0.76 -3.08 -11.49
CA ASP A 33 0.53 -2.94 -12.93
C ASP A 33 -0.43 -4.01 -13.47
N HIS A 34 -0.34 -5.25 -12.99
CA HIS A 34 -1.31 -6.28 -13.31
C HIS A 34 -2.71 -5.91 -12.83
N VAL A 35 -2.85 -5.46 -11.59
CA VAL A 35 -4.14 -5.04 -11.01
C VAL A 35 -4.71 -3.82 -11.76
N ARG A 36 -3.88 -2.87 -12.19
CA ARG A 36 -4.31 -1.72 -13.01
C ARG A 36 -4.99 -2.12 -14.31
N SER A 37 -4.68 -3.28 -14.87
CA SER A 37 -5.31 -3.76 -16.10
C SER A 37 -6.83 -3.94 -15.96
N SER A 38 -7.34 -4.16 -14.73
CA SER A 38 -8.78 -4.22 -14.44
C SER A 38 -9.42 -2.85 -14.24
N ARG A 39 -8.66 -1.75 -14.39
CA ARG A 39 -9.07 -0.35 -14.26
C ARG A 39 -9.82 -0.03 -12.95
N PRO A 40 -9.28 -0.40 -11.78
CA PRO A 40 -9.86 0.01 -10.51
C PRO A 40 -9.72 1.53 -10.32
N ALA A 41 -10.64 2.15 -9.57
CA ALA A 41 -10.51 3.57 -9.23
C ALA A 41 -9.32 3.84 -8.28
N PHE A 42 -9.05 2.89 -7.37
CA PHE A 42 -7.94 2.88 -6.42
C PHE A 42 -7.54 1.44 -6.15
N ILE A 43 -6.28 1.22 -5.79
CA ILE A 43 -5.74 -0.07 -5.35
C ILE A 43 -5.44 0.03 -3.86
N ALA A 44 -6.10 -0.80 -3.06
CA ALA A 44 -5.78 -0.91 -1.64
C ALA A 44 -4.50 -1.75 -1.49
N VAL A 45 -3.60 -1.32 -0.61
CA VAL A 45 -2.38 -2.06 -0.28
C VAL A 45 -2.31 -2.23 1.24
N ASP A 46 -2.26 -3.48 1.68
CA ASP A 46 -2.07 -3.85 3.07
C ASP A 46 -0.59 -4.20 3.30
N LEU A 47 0.07 -3.43 4.16
CA LEU A 47 1.47 -3.59 4.55
C LEU A 47 1.63 -4.06 6.01
N SER A 48 0.56 -4.57 6.64
CA SER A 48 0.56 -5.05 8.03
C SER A 48 1.53 -6.23 8.24
N GLY A 49 1.69 -7.07 7.22
CA GLY A 49 2.59 -8.23 7.21
C GLY A 49 4.06 -7.90 6.90
N VAL A 50 4.41 -6.64 6.61
CA VAL A 50 5.77 -6.24 6.24
C VAL A 50 6.67 -6.20 7.48
N THR A 51 7.75 -6.96 7.48
CA THR A 51 8.70 -7.09 8.61
C THR A 51 9.95 -6.23 8.45
N PHE A 52 10.28 -5.83 7.22
CA PHE A 52 11.38 -4.93 6.89
C PHE A 52 11.00 -4.08 5.68
N VAL A 53 11.44 -2.82 5.64
CA VAL A 53 11.18 -1.93 4.50
C VAL A 53 12.27 -0.87 4.36
N ASP A 54 12.63 -0.54 3.12
CA ASP A 54 13.44 0.61 2.77
C ASP A 54 12.70 1.57 1.81
N THR A 55 13.34 2.67 1.44
CA THR A 55 12.73 3.68 0.57
C THR A 55 12.48 3.17 -0.86
N HIS A 56 13.31 2.25 -1.37
CA HIS A 56 13.14 1.71 -2.71
C HIS A 56 11.92 0.79 -2.74
N GLY A 57 11.83 -0.14 -1.78
CA GLY A 57 10.72 -1.07 -1.68
C GLY A 57 9.37 -0.41 -1.46
N LEU A 58 9.33 0.71 -0.74
CA LEU A 58 8.08 1.43 -0.45
C LEU A 58 7.59 2.28 -1.62
N THR A 59 8.46 2.65 -2.57
CA THR A 59 8.14 3.59 -3.67
C THR A 59 6.86 3.24 -4.45
N PRO A 60 6.61 1.98 -4.86
CA PRO A 60 5.38 1.62 -5.59
C PRO A 60 4.10 1.88 -4.78
N ALA A 61 4.17 1.73 -3.45
CA ALA A 61 3.03 1.93 -2.56
C ALA A 61 2.71 3.42 -2.31
N LEU A 62 3.53 4.34 -2.81
CA LEU A 62 3.35 5.79 -2.70
C LEU A 62 2.75 6.42 -3.97
N GLN A 63 2.36 5.60 -4.95
CA GLN A 63 1.73 6.06 -6.19
C GLN A 63 0.33 6.64 -5.92
N ALA A 64 -0.11 7.59 -6.73
CA ALA A 64 -1.31 8.40 -6.46
C ALA A 64 -2.63 7.60 -6.46
N ASP A 65 -2.66 6.45 -7.13
CA ASP A 65 -3.79 5.52 -7.20
C ASP A 65 -3.75 4.42 -6.13
N VAL A 66 -2.71 4.41 -5.29
CA VAL A 66 -2.54 3.47 -4.18
C VAL A 66 -3.03 4.07 -2.88
N VAL A 67 -3.79 3.28 -2.11
CA VAL A 67 -4.26 3.63 -0.76
C VAL A 67 -3.75 2.58 0.22
N LEU A 68 -2.93 3.00 1.18
CA LEU A 68 -2.51 2.13 2.28
C LEU A 68 -3.68 1.92 3.24
N VAL A 69 -4.10 0.67 3.44
CA VAL A 69 -5.24 0.32 4.31
C VAL A 69 -4.82 -0.15 5.69
N ASP A 70 -3.68 -0.82 5.80
CA ASP A 70 -3.01 -1.15 7.07
C ASP A 70 -1.50 -1.22 6.84
N HIS A 71 -0.71 -1.15 7.92
CA HIS A 71 0.73 -1.05 7.86
C HIS A 71 1.41 -1.48 9.16
N SER A 72 2.56 -2.14 9.02
CA SER A 72 3.35 -2.53 10.18
C SER A 72 4.08 -1.35 10.85
N ARG A 73 4.60 -1.57 12.07
CA ARG A 73 5.37 -0.55 12.80
C ARG A 73 6.60 -0.06 12.04
N VAL A 74 7.27 -0.93 11.27
CA VAL A 74 8.46 -0.55 10.50
C VAL A 74 8.09 0.36 9.32
N VAL A 75 6.97 0.07 8.65
CA VAL A 75 6.42 0.92 7.59
C VAL A 75 5.99 2.28 8.14
N ARG A 76 5.25 2.29 9.26
CA ARG A 76 4.88 3.53 9.95
C ARG A 76 6.08 4.39 10.30
N ARG A 77 7.14 3.76 10.82
CA ARG A 77 8.38 4.44 11.19
C ARG A 77 9.06 5.06 9.98
N LEU A 78 9.17 4.34 8.86
CA LEU A 78 9.77 4.87 7.63
C LEU A 78 8.96 6.02 7.05
N LEU A 79 7.63 5.88 6.93
CA LEU A 79 6.74 6.98 6.48
C LEU A 79 6.94 8.24 7.31
N SER A 80 7.01 8.09 8.63
CA SER A 80 7.25 9.20 9.56
C SER A 80 8.60 9.87 9.33
N LEU A 81 9.66 9.08 9.07
CA LEU A 81 10.99 9.61 8.78
C LEU A 81 11.06 10.34 7.44
N MET A 82 10.25 9.93 6.46
CA MET A 82 10.12 10.62 5.17
C MET A 82 9.21 11.86 5.24
N GLY A 83 8.61 12.16 6.41
CA GLY A 83 7.65 13.26 6.56
C GLY A 83 6.34 13.03 5.82
N LEU A 84 6.04 11.78 5.43
CA LEU A 84 4.79 11.44 4.76
C LEU A 84 3.66 11.26 5.77
N PRO A 85 2.42 11.62 5.40
CA PRO A 85 1.27 11.36 6.25
C PRO A 85 1.14 9.86 6.47
N VAL A 86 1.16 9.45 7.73
CA VAL A 86 0.74 8.10 8.12
C VAL A 86 -0.78 8.10 8.01
N PRO A 87 -1.40 7.21 7.22
CA PRO A 87 -2.85 7.03 7.25
C PRO A 87 -3.24 6.82 8.70
N ALA A 88 -4.08 7.70 9.25
CA ALA A 88 -4.55 7.52 10.61
C ALA A 88 -5.18 6.13 10.70
N ASP A 89 -4.86 5.39 11.76
CA ASP A 89 -5.48 4.12 12.13
C ASP A 89 -7.00 4.36 12.35
N GLU A 90 -7.77 4.65 11.29
CA GLU A 90 -9.22 4.65 11.33
C GLU A 90 -9.66 3.22 11.04
N PRO A 91 -10.36 2.55 11.97
CA PRO A 91 -10.68 1.13 11.90
C PRO A 91 -11.70 0.76 10.80
N ASP A 92 -11.85 1.55 9.73
CA ASP A 92 -12.88 1.33 8.71
C ASP A 92 -12.48 1.70 7.27
N GLY A 93 -11.19 1.88 6.96
CA GLY A 93 -10.68 1.95 5.57
C GLY A 93 -11.33 3.00 4.64
N ARG A 94 -12.07 3.98 5.17
CA ARG A 94 -12.75 4.98 4.36
C ARG A 94 -11.83 6.15 4.06
N PRO A 95 -11.55 6.46 2.78
CA PRO A 95 -10.85 7.69 2.45
C PRO A 95 -11.68 8.90 2.88
N ARG A 96 -11.02 9.87 3.54
CA ARG A 96 -11.61 11.15 3.92
C ARG A 96 -12.24 11.80 2.68
N ARG A 97 -13.58 11.90 2.67
CA ARG A 97 -14.28 12.74 1.69
C ARG A 97 -13.72 14.17 1.83
N ARG A 98 -12.96 14.63 0.83
CA ARG A 98 -12.60 16.04 0.70
C ARG A 98 -13.90 16.85 0.75
N ARG A 99 -14.07 17.70 1.77
CA ARG A 99 -15.11 18.73 1.77
C ARG A 99 -14.81 19.66 0.59
N ALA A 100 -15.69 19.69 -0.39
CA ALA A 100 -15.70 20.74 -1.40
C ALA A 100 -15.98 22.07 -0.69
N ALA A 101 -15.12 23.06 -0.93
CA ALA A 101 -15.38 24.46 -0.67
C ALA A 101 -16.01 25.09 -1.92
#